data_AF-A0A6P9AR19-F1
#
_entry.id   AF-A0A6P9AR19-F1
#
_cell.length_a   1.000
_cell.length_b   1.000
_cell.length_c   1.000
_cell.angle_alpha   90.00
_cell.angle_beta   90.00
_cell.angle_gamma   90.00
#
_symmetry.space_group_name_H-M   'P 1'
#
loop_
_entity.id
_entity.type
_entity.pdbx_description
1 polymer ?
#
loop_
_entity_poly.entity_id
_entity_poly.type
_entity_poly.pdbx_seq_one_letter_code
_entity_poly.pdbx_strand_id
1 'polypeptide(L)'
;QDPAEFEQGIFCRVEDGEHLRLKPRCYLHLYLSQMPHGAVKKLHTPLLKSSPSVDLHVSVKGQLKPVSDCSPTMSTHVYCASGSDKLTRWTVLGVQGALLSHFLHPVYITSIVLADPYHSRDILYTVLNERVQLGPEDGLPKPYGHKKIYLFEGPPA
;
A
#
# COMPACT_ATOMS: atom_id res chain seq x y z
N GLN A 1 -12.22 24.00 -23.67
CA GLN A 1 -12.44 23.38 -22.35
C GLN A 1 -12.40 24.51 -21.34
N ASP A 2 -13.43 24.66 -20.52
CA ASP A 2 -13.61 25.83 -19.64
C ASP A 2 -12.59 25.81 -18.49
N PRO A 3 -11.72 26.84 -18.35
CA PRO A 3 -10.75 26.92 -17.25
C PRO A 3 -11.40 26.88 -15.86
N ALA A 4 -12.64 27.35 -15.73
CA ALA A 4 -13.34 27.46 -14.46
C ALA A 4 -13.70 26.09 -13.84
N GLU A 5 -13.90 25.06 -14.65
CA GLU A 5 -14.25 23.71 -14.16
C GLU A 5 -13.07 23.01 -13.47
N PHE A 6 -11.83 23.30 -13.89
CA PHE A 6 -10.62 22.77 -13.25
C PHE A 6 -10.36 23.39 -11.88
N GLU A 7 -10.86 24.59 -11.62
CA GLU A 7 -10.70 25.24 -10.31
C GLU A 7 -11.45 24.51 -9.20
N GLN A 8 -12.56 23.85 -9.53
CA GLN A 8 -13.39 23.12 -8.56
C GLN A 8 -12.93 21.67 -8.30
N GLY A 9 -12.15 21.08 -9.22
CA GLY A 9 -11.66 19.70 -9.08
C GLY A 9 -10.53 19.54 -8.05
N ILE A 10 -10.18 18.30 -7.70
CA ILE A 10 -9.08 17.99 -6.77
C ILE A 10 -7.71 17.88 -7.45
N PHE A 11 -7.65 18.02 -8.77
CA PHE A 11 -6.43 17.87 -9.57
C PHE A 11 -6.02 19.19 -10.25
N CYS A 12 -4.72 19.39 -10.45
CA CYS A 12 -4.15 20.48 -11.23
C CYS A 12 -3.15 19.94 -12.26
N ARG A 13 -2.97 20.67 -13.37
CA ARG A 13 -1.97 20.33 -14.39
C ARG A 13 -0.55 20.43 -13.82
N VAL A 14 0.29 19.49 -14.23
CA VAL A 14 1.73 19.52 -13.99
C VAL A 14 2.39 20.40 -15.06
N GLU A 15 3.60 20.90 -14.79
CA GLU A 15 4.37 21.75 -15.72
C GLU A 15 4.64 21.09 -17.08
N ASP A 16 4.56 19.76 -17.17
CA ASP A 16 4.69 19.00 -18.42
C ASP A 16 3.47 19.14 -19.36
N GLY A 17 2.33 19.65 -18.87
CA GLY A 17 1.09 19.83 -19.62
C GLY A 17 0.26 18.55 -19.86
N GLU A 18 0.88 17.38 -19.77
CA GLU A 18 0.29 16.08 -20.09
C GLU A 18 -0.40 15.43 -18.88
N HIS A 19 0.21 15.53 -17.69
CA HIS A 19 -0.30 14.86 -16.49
C HIS A 19 -1.01 15.82 -15.54
N LEU A 20 -1.93 15.25 -14.77
CA LEU A 20 -2.57 15.90 -13.64
C LEU A 20 -1.96 15.39 -12.34
N ARG A 21 -1.82 16.26 -11.34
CA ARG A 21 -1.45 15.87 -9.98
C ARG A 21 -2.52 16.32 -9.00
N LEU A 22 -2.59 15.63 -7.86
CA LEU A 22 -3.45 16.07 -6.76
C LEU A 22 -3.05 17.48 -6.32
N LYS A 23 -4.04 18.36 -6.10
CA LYS A 23 -3.81 19.74 -5.67
C LYS A 23 -3.07 19.76 -4.32
N PRO A 24 -2.23 20.78 -4.06
CA PRO A 24 -1.62 20.96 -2.75
C PRO A 24 -2.71 21.00 -1.66
N ARG A 25 -2.39 20.42 -0.49
CA ARG A 25 -3.30 20.34 0.68
C ARG A 25 -4.52 19.42 0.50
N CYS A 26 -4.58 18.64 -0.57
CA CYS A 26 -5.47 17.49 -0.65
C CYS A 26 -4.74 16.24 -0.17
N TYR A 27 -5.38 15.48 0.72
CA TYR A 27 -4.80 14.28 1.33
C TYR A 27 -5.78 13.12 1.23
N LEU A 28 -5.23 11.93 0.98
CA LEU A 28 -6.01 10.69 0.94
C LEU A 28 -5.81 9.94 2.26
N HIS A 29 -6.89 9.74 3.01
CA HIS A 29 -6.89 9.01 4.27
C HIS A 29 -7.70 7.72 4.12
N LEU A 30 -7.14 6.59 4.54
CA LEU A 30 -7.80 5.29 4.49
C LEU A 30 -8.23 4.86 5.90
N TYR A 31 -9.50 4.52 6.06
CA TYR A 31 -10.00 3.92 7.29
C TYR A 31 -10.02 2.40 7.18
N LEU A 32 -9.53 1.71 8.21
CA LEU A 32 -9.58 0.26 8.35
C LEU A 32 -10.25 -0.09 9.68
N SER A 33 -11.38 -0.80 9.64
CA SER A 33 -12.05 -1.31 10.83
C SER A 33 -11.33 -2.50 11.47
N GLN A 34 -10.47 -3.18 10.71
CA GLN A 34 -9.74 -4.36 11.14
C GLN A 34 -8.33 -4.35 10.56
N MET A 35 -7.40 -5.01 11.25
CA MET A 35 -6.03 -5.18 10.79
C MET A 35 -6.02 -5.92 9.43
N PRO A 36 -5.28 -5.43 8.42
CA PRO A 36 -5.25 -6.08 7.13
C PRO A 36 -4.57 -7.46 7.25
N HIS A 37 -5.18 -8.46 6.62
CA HIS A 37 -4.60 -9.80 6.48
C HIS A 37 -3.17 -9.72 5.95
N GLY A 38 -2.27 -10.51 6.53
CA GLY A 38 -0.83 -10.51 6.21
C GLY A 38 0.03 -9.79 7.24
N ALA A 39 -0.50 -8.79 7.93
CA ALA A 39 0.24 -8.08 8.97
C ALA A 39 0.27 -8.83 10.32
N VAL A 40 -0.80 -9.56 10.66
CA VAL A 40 -1.01 -10.21 11.98
C VAL A 40 -0.14 -11.45 12.21
N LYS A 41 0.11 -12.27 11.17
CA LYS A 41 0.74 -13.59 11.33
C LYS A 41 2.24 -13.56 11.66
N LYS A 42 2.90 -12.40 11.63
CA LYS A 42 4.36 -12.30 11.77
C LYS A 42 4.91 -12.37 13.20
N LEU A 43 4.07 -12.25 14.22
CA LEU A 43 4.54 -12.15 15.62
C LEU A 43 4.09 -13.27 16.55
N HIS A 44 3.17 -14.15 16.12
CA HIS A 44 2.80 -15.33 16.91
C HIS A 44 3.78 -16.53 16.78
N THR A 45 4.88 -16.37 16.05
CA THR A 45 5.98 -17.36 15.96
C THR A 45 7.22 -16.82 16.70
N PRO A 46 7.43 -17.19 17.97
CA PRO A 46 8.51 -16.64 18.81
C PRO A 46 9.90 -17.27 18.55
N LEU A 47 10.12 -17.95 17.41
CA LEU A 47 11.22 -18.92 17.28
C LEU A 47 12.21 -18.75 16.12
N LEU A 48 12.20 -17.65 15.35
CA LEU A 48 13.25 -17.40 14.36
C LEU A 48 13.85 -16.00 14.50
N LYS A 49 14.96 -15.96 15.25
CA LYS A 49 16.02 -14.93 15.18
C LYS A 49 16.86 -15.09 13.91
N SER A 50 16.22 -15.16 12.75
CA SER A 50 16.88 -14.98 11.46
C SER A 50 16.20 -13.82 10.78
N SER A 51 16.98 -12.92 10.19
CA SER A 51 16.65 -11.78 9.32
C SER A 51 15.15 -11.60 9.07
N PRO A 52 14.54 -10.41 9.29
CA PRO A 52 13.12 -10.19 9.11
C PRO A 52 12.75 -10.22 7.62
N SER A 53 12.87 -11.37 6.96
CA SER A 53 12.32 -11.62 5.65
C SER A 53 10.82 -11.46 5.81
N VAL A 54 10.31 -10.39 5.22
CA VAL A 54 8.88 -10.15 5.17
C VAL A 54 8.36 -10.86 3.94
N ASP A 55 8.10 -12.15 4.11
CA ASP A 55 7.64 -13.02 3.03
C ASP A 55 6.34 -12.50 2.43
N LEU A 56 6.27 -12.49 1.11
CA LEU A 56 5.05 -12.16 0.36
C LEU A 56 3.98 -13.21 0.67
N HIS A 57 2.76 -12.76 0.98
CA HIS A 57 1.65 -13.65 1.33
C HIS A 57 0.54 -13.60 0.29
N VAL A 58 -0.08 -14.76 0.06
CA VAL A 58 -1.17 -14.94 -0.89
C VAL A 58 -2.34 -15.65 -0.21
N SER A 59 -3.54 -15.17 -0.50
CA SER A 59 -4.80 -15.82 -0.17
C SER A 59 -5.16 -16.80 -1.28
N VAL A 60 -5.38 -18.05 -0.89
CA VAL A 60 -5.74 -19.17 -1.76
C VAL A 60 -6.88 -19.93 -1.09
N LYS A 61 -8.04 -20.05 -1.76
CA LYS A 61 -9.25 -20.68 -1.19
C LYS A 61 -9.63 -20.12 0.21
N GLY A 62 -9.47 -18.81 0.40
CA GLY A 62 -9.76 -18.13 1.67
C GLY A 62 -8.70 -18.31 2.77
N GLN A 63 -7.60 -19.03 2.49
CA GLN A 63 -6.49 -19.21 3.44
C GLN A 63 -5.26 -18.41 3.02
N LEU A 64 -4.67 -17.70 3.99
CA LEU A 64 -3.45 -16.94 3.79
C LEU A 64 -2.19 -17.80 3.99
N LYS A 65 -1.34 -17.91 2.96
CA LYS A 65 -0.10 -18.68 2.92
C LYS A 65 1.08 -17.85 2.41
N PRO A 66 2.33 -18.12 2.86
CA PRO A 66 3.52 -17.59 2.22
C PRO A 66 3.63 -18.04 0.76
N VAL A 67 4.20 -17.20 -0.11
CA VAL A 67 4.44 -17.56 -1.51
C VAL A 67 5.46 -18.70 -1.64
N SER A 68 6.44 -18.78 -0.74
CA SER A 68 7.43 -19.87 -0.67
C SER A 68 6.79 -21.26 -0.48
N ASP A 69 5.64 -21.32 0.19
CA ASP A 69 4.91 -22.56 0.46
C ASP A 69 3.97 -22.97 -0.71
N CYS A 70 3.91 -22.16 -1.77
CA CYS A 70 3.04 -22.41 -2.91
C CYS A 70 3.77 -23.22 -3.99
N SER A 71 3.29 -24.44 -4.28
CA SER A 71 3.86 -25.26 -5.36
C SER A 71 3.65 -24.61 -6.74
N PRO A 72 4.69 -24.56 -7.61
CA PRO A 72 4.59 -23.98 -8.95
C PRO A 72 3.75 -24.82 -9.94
N THR A 73 3.40 -26.06 -9.59
CA THR A 73 2.61 -26.98 -10.44
C THR A 73 1.10 -26.70 -10.45
N MET A 74 0.65 -25.51 -10.02
CA MET A 74 -0.75 -25.21 -9.66
C MET A 74 -1.47 -24.31 -10.67
N SER A 75 -1.82 -24.83 -11.84
CA SER A 75 -2.64 -24.13 -12.85
C SER A 75 -4.14 -23.99 -12.48
N THR A 76 -4.58 -24.52 -11.33
CA THR A 76 -6.01 -24.61 -10.97
C THR A 76 -6.45 -23.62 -9.89
N HIS A 77 -5.54 -22.80 -9.36
CA HIS A 77 -5.83 -21.92 -8.22
C HIS A 77 -5.47 -20.46 -8.49
N VAL A 78 -6.35 -19.56 -8.03
CA VAL A 78 -6.11 -18.11 -8.05
C VAL A 78 -5.44 -17.72 -6.74
N TYR A 79 -4.30 -17.06 -6.85
CA TYR A 79 -3.52 -16.54 -5.73
C TYR A 79 -3.71 -15.03 -5.64
N CYS A 80 -4.19 -14.54 -4.50
CA CYS A 80 -4.45 -13.12 -4.29
C CYS A 80 -3.48 -12.55 -3.26
N ALA A 81 -2.70 -11.51 -3.59
CA ALA A 81 -1.85 -10.85 -2.59
C ALA A 81 -2.64 -10.44 -1.33
N SER A 82 -1.98 -10.50 -0.17
CA SER A 82 -2.58 -10.14 1.11
C SER A 82 -2.98 -8.66 1.18
N GLY A 83 -3.81 -8.30 2.16
CA GLY A 83 -4.23 -6.91 2.36
C GLY A 83 -3.04 -6.00 2.67
N SER A 84 -2.14 -6.45 3.56
CA SER A 84 -0.93 -5.69 3.88
C SER A 84 0.01 -5.58 2.68
N ASP A 85 0.16 -6.63 1.87
CA ASP A 85 1.01 -6.60 0.67
C ASP A 85 0.47 -5.62 -0.38
N LYS A 86 -0.85 -5.54 -0.56
CA LYS A 86 -1.50 -4.56 -1.43
C LYS A 86 -1.28 -3.12 -0.93
N LEU A 87 -1.38 -2.90 0.38
CA LEU A 87 -1.11 -1.58 0.98
C LEU A 87 0.36 -1.20 0.81
N THR A 88 1.30 -2.11 1.08
CA THR A 88 2.73 -1.89 0.83
C THR A 88 2.99 -1.59 -0.65
N ARG A 89 2.29 -2.25 -1.59
CA ARG A 89 2.42 -1.90 -3.02
C ARG A 89 2.01 -0.45 -3.30
N TRP A 90 0.96 0.04 -2.65
CA TRP A 90 0.48 1.41 -2.84
C TRP A 90 1.40 2.48 -2.25
N THR A 91 2.32 2.14 -1.33
CA THR A 91 3.35 3.09 -0.86
C THR A 91 4.36 3.43 -1.94
N VAL A 92 4.48 2.58 -2.97
CA VAL A 92 5.45 2.75 -4.07
C VAL A 92 4.76 3.18 -5.37
N LEU A 93 3.67 2.49 -5.76
CA LEU A 93 3.01 2.71 -7.05
C LEU A 93 1.81 3.66 -6.98
N GLY A 94 1.39 4.06 -5.78
CA GLY A 94 0.14 4.78 -5.59
C GLY A 94 -1.11 3.91 -5.81
N VAL A 95 -2.27 4.49 -5.50
CA VAL A 95 -3.58 3.82 -5.51
C VAL A 95 -4.28 3.85 -6.87
N GLN A 96 -3.86 4.75 -7.77
CA GLN A 96 -4.52 5.05 -9.04
C GLN A 96 -4.52 3.87 -10.03
N GLY A 97 -3.58 2.93 -9.86
CA GLY A 97 -3.44 1.78 -10.76
C GLY A 97 -2.93 2.16 -12.15
N ALA A 98 -2.84 1.17 -13.04
CA ALA A 98 -2.20 1.34 -14.34
C ALA A 98 -2.99 2.29 -15.25
N LEU A 99 -4.30 2.12 -15.36
CA LEU A 99 -5.12 2.91 -16.29
C LEU A 99 -5.04 4.42 -16.00
N LEU A 100 -5.21 4.82 -14.73
CA LEU A 100 -5.16 6.24 -14.37
C LEU A 100 -3.74 6.81 -14.38
N SER A 101 -2.69 5.98 -14.32
CA SER A 101 -1.31 6.47 -14.40
C SER A 101 -0.95 7.09 -15.74
N HIS A 102 -1.75 6.87 -16.79
CA HIS A 102 -1.60 7.56 -18.08
C HIS A 102 -2.02 9.04 -18.03
N PHE A 103 -2.80 9.43 -17.01
CA PHE A 103 -3.34 10.79 -16.87
C PHE A 103 -2.90 11.46 -15.57
N LEU A 104 -2.62 10.68 -14.53
CA LEU A 104 -2.34 11.15 -13.18
C LEU A 104 -0.91 10.83 -12.76
N HIS A 105 -0.25 11.79 -12.13
CA HIS A 105 0.83 11.50 -11.21
C HIS A 105 0.34 10.56 -10.09
N PRO A 106 1.24 9.75 -9.49
CA PRO A 106 0.89 8.77 -8.48
C PRO A 106 0.18 9.41 -7.28
N VAL A 107 -0.96 8.84 -6.92
CA VAL A 107 -1.76 9.28 -5.77
C VAL A 107 -1.47 8.33 -4.62
N TYR A 108 -0.98 8.86 -3.50
CA TYR A 108 -0.57 8.05 -2.35
C TYR A 108 -1.53 8.24 -1.18
N ILE A 109 -1.71 7.18 -0.40
CA ILE A 109 -2.35 7.27 0.91
C ILE A 109 -1.42 8.08 1.82
N THR A 110 -1.96 9.14 2.41
CA THR A 110 -1.24 9.97 3.39
C THR A 110 -1.27 9.30 4.76
N SER A 111 -2.44 8.81 5.19
CA SER A 111 -2.55 8.10 6.45
C SER A 111 -3.58 7.00 6.47
N ILE A 112 -3.41 6.08 7.43
CA ILE A 112 -4.37 5.04 7.78
C ILE A 112 -4.88 5.30 9.20
N VAL A 113 -6.19 5.24 9.37
CA VAL A 113 -6.86 5.19 10.67
C VAL A 113 -7.26 3.74 10.93
N LEU A 114 -6.70 3.11 11.97
CA LEU A 114 -6.98 1.71 12.30
C LEU A 114 -7.83 1.62 13.57
N ALA A 115 -9.04 1.08 13.46
CA ALA A 115 -9.99 0.86 14.55
C ALA A 115 -10.02 -0.61 15.02
N ASP A 116 -8.87 -1.28 14.98
CA ASP A 116 -8.73 -2.66 15.50
C ASP A 116 -8.12 -2.61 16.90
N PRO A 117 -8.88 -2.94 17.97
CA PRO A 117 -8.37 -2.88 19.33
C PRO A 117 -7.46 -4.07 19.69
N TYR A 118 -7.44 -5.12 18.88
CA TYR A 118 -6.74 -6.37 19.21
C TYR A 118 -5.30 -6.42 18.70
N HIS A 119 -4.94 -5.54 17.76
CA HIS A 119 -3.65 -5.59 17.07
C HIS A 119 -2.89 -4.26 17.18
N SER A 120 -1.58 -4.34 17.42
CA SER A 120 -0.74 -3.13 17.50
C SER A 120 -0.56 -2.49 16.12
N ARG A 121 -0.77 -1.17 16.07
CA ARG A 121 -0.50 -0.32 14.91
C ARG A 121 0.98 -0.29 14.52
N ASP A 122 1.89 -0.49 15.46
CA ASP A 122 3.33 -0.49 15.19
C ASP A 122 3.71 -1.62 14.24
N ILE A 123 3.02 -2.77 14.36
CA ILE A 123 3.19 -3.91 13.46
C ILE A 123 2.82 -3.50 12.03
N LEU A 124 1.68 -2.82 11.86
CA LEU A 124 1.27 -2.34 10.54
C LEU A 124 2.25 -1.30 10.00
N TYR A 125 2.70 -0.39 10.85
CA TYR A 125 3.68 0.63 10.49
C TYR A 125 4.96 0.01 9.91
N THR A 126 5.56 -0.97 10.60
CA THR A 126 6.76 -1.67 10.12
C THR A 126 6.50 -2.39 8.80
N VAL A 127 5.39 -3.10 8.67
CA VAL A 127 5.05 -3.82 7.43
C VAL A 127 4.86 -2.88 6.23
N LEU A 128 4.30 -1.69 6.43
CA LEU A 128 4.04 -0.73 5.36
C LEU A 128 5.28 0.09 4.99
N ASN A 129 6.04 0.56 5.98
CA ASN A 129 7.06 1.60 5.77
C ASN A 129 8.50 1.07 5.79
N GLU A 130 8.76 -0.08 6.41
CA GLU A 130 10.13 -0.58 6.63
C GLU A 130 10.44 -1.83 5.81
N ARG A 131 9.39 -2.48 5.30
CA ARG A 131 9.48 -3.71 4.51
C ARG A 131 10.17 -3.51 3.17
N VAL A 132 9.85 -2.42 2.48
CA VAL A 132 10.39 -2.14 1.14
C VAL A 132 11.54 -1.17 1.30
N GLN A 133 12.76 -1.70 1.17
CA GLN A 133 13.99 -0.92 1.15
C GLN A 133 14.47 -0.87 -0.30
N LEU A 134 14.21 0.24 -0.97
CA LEU A 134 14.73 0.47 -2.32
C LEU A 134 16.21 0.84 -2.21
N GLY A 135 17.08 0.15 -2.95
CA GLY A 135 18.49 0.46 -2.98
C GLY A 135 18.77 1.81 -3.65
N PRO A 136 19.97 2.38 -3.45
CA PRO A 136 20.39 3.62 -4.13
C PRO A 136 20.36 3.52 -5.66
N GLU A 137 20.56 2.31 -6.20
CA GLU A 137 20.58 2.00 -7.64
C GLU A 137 19.19 1.59 -8.19
N ASP A 138 18.20 1.33 -7.33
CA ASP A 138 16.84 0.91 -7.72
C ASP A 138 15.92 2.11 -8.00
N GLY A 139 16.47 3.14 -8.67
CA GLY A 139 15.80 4.41 -8.91
C GLY A 139 14.43 4.21 -9.57
N LEU A 140 13.36 4.47 -8.82
CA LEU A 140 12.01 4.44 -9.38
C LEU A 140 11.88 5.49 -10.48
N PRO A 141 11.15 5.18 -11.58
CA PRO A 141 10.90 6.16 -12.62
C PRO A 141 10.19 7.36 -12.03
N LYS A 142 10.65 8.58 -12.32
CA LYS A 142 9.91 9.78 -11.92
C LYS A 142 8.50 9.71 -12.52
N PRO A 143 7.44 10.10 -11.77
CA PRO A 143 7.43 10.73 -10.43
C PRO A 143 7.20 9.73 -9.27
N TYR A 144 7.44 8.43 -9.46
CA TYR A 144 7.22 7.43 -8.42
C TYR A 144 8.28 7.49 -7.31
N GLY A 145 7.89 7.06 -6.11
CA GLY A 145 8.75 7.08 -4.94
C GLY A 145 8.11 6.37 -3.76
N HIS A 146 8.93 5.83 -2.85
CA HIS A 146 8.40 5.28 -1.61
C HIS A 146 7.83 6.39 -0.73
N LYS A 147 6.52 6.31 -0.43
CA LYS A 147 5.80 7.24 0.44
C LYS A 147 5.45 6.59 1.76
N LYS A 148 5.96 7.20 2.83
CA LYS A 148 5.65 6.83 4.20
C LYS A 148 4.18 7.12 4.52
N ILE A 149 3.47 6.13 5.05
CA ILE A 149 2.10 6.26 5.54
C ILE A 149 2.12 6.52 7.04
N TYR A 150 1.37 7.53 7.49
CA TYR A 150 1.13 7.80 8.91
C TYR A 150 0.00 6.92 9.44
N LEU A 151 0.11 6.40 10.66
CA LEU A 151 -0.96 5.62 11.28
C LEU A 151 -1.56 6.39 12.44
N PHE A 152 -2.89 6.36 12.53
CA PHE A 152 -3.69 6.98 13.59
C PHE A 152 -4.63 5.96 14.22
N GLU A 153 -5.03 6.24 15.45
CA GLU A 153 -6.02 5.44 16.18
C GLU A 153 -7.41 5.72 15.64
N GLY A 154 -8.17 4.66 15.39
CA GLY A 154 -9.59 4.77 15.08
C GLY A 154 -10.44 4.89 16.34
N PRO A 155 -11.71 5.30 16.19
CA PRO A 155 -12.66 5.26 17.29
C PRO A 155 -12.80 3.83 17.83
N PRO A 156 -13.04 3.65 19.14
CA PRO A 156 -13.35 2.34 19.70
C PRO A 156 -14.63 1.79 19.05
N ALA A 157 -14.59 0.50 18.71
CA ALA A 157 -15.72 -0.22 18.11
C ALA A 157 -16.85 -0.50 19.12
#